data_AF-A0A818FCX0-F1
#
_entry.id   AF-A0A818FCX0-F1
#
_cell.length_a   1.000
_cell.length_b   1.000
_cell.length_c   1.000
_cell.angle_alpha   90.00
_cell.angle_beta   90.00
_cell.angle_gamma   90.00
#
_symmetry.space_group_name_H-M   'P 1'
#
loop_
_entity.id
_entity.type
_entity.pdbx_description
1 polymer ?
#
loop_
_entity_poly.entity_id
_entity_poly.type
_entity_poly.pdbx_seq_one_letter_code
_entity_poly.pdbx_strand_id
1 'polypeptide(L)'
;MDIENVYLIPHSSKPINEYFNPKLLTGLYPTLFCYGRGAPEDQSCPVQIKLKEHIRYLLSYNDRRFETSHSFIFVVFNLLQRRDACFHAQLIATKPYFQSSADEILSLNSKDIETALDNNSKRIYNSASNNALNKLLQHIKTIGGRVMGSAYSRTALRTKIHALIYNQGLPSIFLTLNPADIHSPVALYFAGVKIDLDNIQNEQLMDTYKRAEIIASHPVATAKFFHVLITNILDTMIIGGVLGPIKAYFGTVESQGRGSLHLHLLIWLDHDMKPADMKQKIQNADFRDKLKAYLEDIIKEDLDEFKDKQVFENLNGIEFFCQHIDFYFYVIIPRSFDTPPRILQDNIYAALRTIDLTGCAENVCPSPVWATPRKQQLSPSTSYRSPSIPYTSPSIPYASPSWNRSLQTPTHDRSTSSML
;
A
#
# COMPACT_ATOMS: atom_id res chain seq x y z
N MET A 1 27.67 -33.58 19.52
CA MET A 1 26.72 -32.66 18.88
C MET A 1 25.68 -33.54 18.23
N ASP A 2 24.51 -33.63 18.86
CA ASP A 2 23.41 -34.48 18.38
C ASP A 2 22.92 -33.98 17.02
N ILE A 3 22.98 -34.88 16.04
CA ILE A 3 22.57 -34.66 14.64
C ILE A 3 21.03 -34.67 14.51
N GLU A 4 20.30 -34.90 15.60
CA GLU A 4 18.85 -35.17 15.59
C GLU A 4 17.93 -34.00 15.18
N ASN A 5 18.47 -32.80 14.91
CA ASN A 5 17.66 -31.64 14.50
C ASN A 5 18.20 -30.90 13.27
N VAL A 6 18.78 -31.61 12.29
CA VAL A 6 19.16 -31.00 11.00
C VAL A 6 18.11 -31.31 9.93
N TYR A 7 17.26 -30.34 9.61
CA TYR A 7 16.37 -30.42 8.45
C TYR A 7 17.15 -30.07 7.19
N LEU A 8 17.53 -31.09 6.42
CA LEU A 8 18.04 -30.90 5.06
C LEU A 8 16.85 -30.62 4.14
N ILE A 9 16.78 -29.42 3.58
CA ILE A 9 15.80 -29.06 2.54
C ILE A 9 16.51 -29.17 1.18
N PRO A 10 16.47 -30.35 0.53
CA PRO A 10 17.09 -30.52 -0.78
C PRO A 10 16.35 -29.66 -1.80
N HIS A 11 17.11 -28.91 -2.61
CA HIS A 11 16.57 -28.15 -3.74
C HIS A 11 17.10 -28.71 -5.05
N SER A 12 16.23 -28.76 -6.06
CA SER A 12 16.65 -29.05 -7.43
C SER A 12 17.29 -27.83 -8.06
N SER A 13 18.25 -28.03 -8.96
CA SER A 13 18.75 -26.97 -9.85
C SER A 13 17.73 -26.56 -10.92
N LYS A 14 16.65 -27.34 -11.10
CA LYS A 14 15.57 -27.03 -12.04
C LYS A 14 14.45 -26.28 -11.32
N PRO A 15 14.15 -25.02 -11.70
CA PRO A 15 13.02 -24.30 -11.13
C PRO A 15 11.71 -24.99 -11.50
N ILE A 16 10.77 -25.00 -10.56
CA ILE A 16 9.43 -25.56 -10.75
C ILE A 16 8.52 -24.49 -11.38
N ASN A 17 7.74 -24.88 -12.39
CA ASN A 17 6.73 -24.00 -12.96
C ASN A 17 5.63 -23.71 -11.93
N GLU A 18 5.33 -22.43 -11.71
CA GLU A 18 4.26 -22.01 -10.80
C GLU A 18 2.87 -22.04 -11.42
N TYR A 19 2.73 -22.03 -12.75
CA TYR A 19 1.45 -22.02 -13.45
C TYR A 19 0.82 -23.41 -13.45
N PHE A 20 -0.49 -23.49 -13.15
CA PHE A 20 -1.25 -24.73 -13.17
C PHE A 20 -0.61 -25.86 -12.35
N ASN A 21 0.02 -25.48 -11.22
CA ASN A 21 0.71 -26.40 -10.34
C ASN A 21 -0.01 -26.50 -8.99
N PRO A 22 -0.99 -27.40 -8.85
CA PRO A 22 -1.75 -27.54 -7.61
C PRO A 22 -0.88 -28.01 -6.43
N LYS A 23 0.28 -28.63 -6.71
CA LYS A 23 1.20 -29.12 -5.67
C LYS A 23 2.03 -28.02 -5.03
N LEU A 24 2.13 -26.84 -5.67
CA LEU A 24 2.98 -25.75 -5.21
C LEU A 24 2.54 -25.26 -3.82
N LEU A 25 1.31 -24.80 -3.69
CA LEU A 25 0.82 -24.22 -2.44
C LEU A 25 0.58 -25.30 -1.37
N THR A 26 0.17 -26.51 -1.76
CA THR A 26 0.03 -27.62 -0.80
C THR A 26 1.38 -28.07 -0.23
N GLY A 27 2.44 -28.03 -1.04
CA GLY A 27 3.80 -28.36 -0.60
C GLY A 27 4.45 -27.27 0.23
N LEU A 28 4.17 -25.99 -0.07
CA LEU A 28 4.67 -24.85 0.70
C LEU A 28 3.97 -24.69 2.06
N TYR A 29 2.68 -25.04 2.13
CA TYR A 29 1.85 -24.82 3.32
C TYR A 29 1.11 -26.10 3.74
N PRO A 30 1.83 -27.15 4.17
CA PRO A 30 1.21 -28.40 4.59
C PRO A 30 0.26 -28.23 5.78
N THR A 31 0.50 -27.23 6.64
CA THR A 31 -0.39 -26.88 7.77
C THR A 31 -1.67 -26.14 7.35
N LEU A 32 -1.68 -25.51 6.18
CA LEU A 32 -2.88 -24.87 5.61
C LEU A 32 -3.63 -25.85 4.69
N PHE A 33 -2.94 -26.79 4.06
CA PHE A 33 -3.49 -27.80 3.17
C PHE A 33 -3.21 -29.21 3.70
N CYS A 34 -3.75 -29.55 4.88
CA CYS A 34 -3.42 -30.79 5.62
C CYS A 34 -3.58 -32.10 4.84
N TYR A 35 -4.45 -32.11 3.82
CA TYR A 35 -4.70 -33.29 2.98
C TYR A 35 -3.97 -33.26 1.64
N GLY A 36 -3.10 -32.27 1.41
CA GLY A 36 -2.42 -32.08 0.13
C GLY A 36 -3.35 -31.77 -1.04
N ARG A 37 -4.54 -31.20 -0.76
CA ARG A 37 -5.62 -30.92 -1.72
C ARG A 37 -6.26 -29.56 -1.45
N GLY A 38 -7.02 -29.06 -2.41
CA GLY A 38 -7.79 -27.82 -2.27
C GLY A 38 -6.99 -26.55 -2.57
N ALA A 39 -5.80 -26.68 -3.17
CA ALA A 39 -5.08 -25.53 -3.69
C ALA A 39 -5.69 -25.03 -5.02
N PRO A 40 -5.46 -23.75 -5.37
CA PRO A 40 -5.82 -23.21 -6.68
C PRO A 40 -5.26 -23.99 -7.87
N GLU A 41 -5.97 -23.86 -8.99
CA GLU A 41 -5.55 -24.40 -10.29
C GLU A 41 -5.40 -25.93 -10.34
N ASP A 42 -6.11 -26.64 -9.47
CA ASP A 42 -6.28 -28.09 -9.55
C ASP A 42 -7.22 -28.43 -10.71
N GLN A 43 -6.63 -28.99 -11.78
CA GLN A 43 -7.37 -29.39 -12.98
C GLN A 43 -8.32 -30.58 -12.73
N SER A 44 -8.18 -31.30 -11.61
CA SER A 44 -9.11 -32.36 -11.23
C SER A 44 -10.44 -31.82 -10.67
N CYS A 45 -10.51 -30.54 -10.31
CA CYS A 45 -11.75 -29.93 -9.85
C CYS A 45 -12.80 -29.83 -10.97
N PRO A 46 -14.04 -30.31 -10.77
CA PRO A 46 -15.11 -30.23 -11.76
C PRO A 46 -15.44 -28.79 -12.18
N VAL A 47 -15.33 -27.85 -11.25
CA VAL A 47 -15.57 -26.43 -11.47
C VAL A 47 -14.24 -25.68 -11.38
N GLN A 48 -13.85 -25.06 -12.48
CA GLN A 48 -12.61 -24.28 -12.56
C GLN A 48 -12.84 -22.89 -11.96
N ILE A 49 -12.10 -22.59 -10.88
CA ILE A 49 -12.16 -21.29 -10.19
C ILE A 49 -10.91 -20.50 -10.57
N LYS A 50 -11.11 -19.23 -10.97
CA LYS A 50 -9.98 -18.32 -11.25
C LYS A 50 -9.09 -18.18 -10.03
N LEU A 51 -7.77 -18.15 -10.22
CA LEU A 51 -6.78 -18.06 -9.14
C LEU A 51 -7.12 -16.97 -8.10
N LYS A 52 -7.40 -15.73 -8.55
CA LYS A 52 -7.71 -14.60 -7.66
C LYS A 52 -8.95 -14.87 -6.81
N GLU A 53 -10.00 -15.47 -7.39
CA GLU A 53 -11.23 -15.82 -6.65
C GLU A 53 -11.00 -16.96 -5.65
N HIS A 54 -10.22 -17.98 -6.03
CA HIS A 54 -9.89 -19.06 -5.11
C HIS A 54 -9.04 -18.55 -3.94
N ILE A 55 -8.06 -17.67 -4.17
CA ILE A 55 -7.30 -17.04 -3.08
C ILE A 55 -8.23 -16.23 -2.16
N ARG A 56 -9.18 -15.44 -2.71
CA ARG A 56 -10.17 -14.71 -1.91
C ARG A 56 -11.02 -15.64 -1.04
N TYR A 57 -11.41 -16.80 -1.58
CA TYR A 57 -12.10 -17.85 -0.83
C TYR A 57 -11.23 -18.39 0.31
N LEU A 58 -9.98 -18.76 0.04
CA LEU A 58 -9.06 -19.27 1.07
C LEU A 58 -8.83 -18.23 2.18
N LEU A 59 -8.62 -16.97 1.84
CA LEU A 59 -8.49 -15.88 2.83
C LEU A 59 -9.78 -15.62 3.62
N SER A 60 -10.92 -16.14 3.15
CA SER A 60 -12.22 -16.06 3.82
C SER A 60 -12.65 -17.37 4.45
N TYR A 61 -11.74 -18.34 4.57
CA TYR A 61 -12.04 -19.66 5.10
C TYR A 61 -12.51 -19.57 6.55
N ASN A 62 -13.46 -20.42 6.93
CA ASN A 62 -14.20 -20.30 8.19
C ASN A 62 -13.32 -20.30 9.45
N ASP A 63 -12.26 -21.11 9.46
CA ASP A 63 -11.31 -21.19 10.59
C ASP A 63 -10.20 -20.12 10.56
N ARG A 64 -10.21 -19.24 9.55
CA ARG A 64 -9.25 -18.13 9.34
C ARG A 64 -7.78 -18.51 9.22
N ARG A 65 -7.43 -19.79 9.11
CA ARG A 65 -6.03 -20.26 9.09
C ARG A 65 -5.18 -19.62 7.99
N PHE A 66 -5.80 -19.28 6.85
CA PHE A 66 -5.11 -18.64 5.73
C PHE A 66 -4.94 -17.13 5.94
N GLU A 67 -5.92 -16.47 6.56
CA GLU A 67 -5.87 -15.05 6.89
C GLU A 67 -4.79 -14.75 7.93
N THR A 68 -4.61 -15.63 8.91
CA THR A 68 -3.62 -15.44 9.99
C THR A 68 -2.21 -15.85 9.56
N SER A 69 -2.06 -16.52 8.41
CA SER A 69 -0.77 -16.89 7.83
C SER A 69 -0.19 -15.75 6.99
N HIS A 70 0.57 -14.87 7.65
CA HIS A 70 1.25 -13.73 7.02
C HIS A 70 2.13 -14.14 5.82
N SER A 71 2.86 -15.26 5.93
CA SER A 71 3.71 -15.76 4.85
C SER A 71 2.88 -16.23 3.65
N PHE A 72 1.73 -16.87 3.88
CA PHE A 72 0.81 -17.25 2.81
C PHE A 72 0.31 -16.03 2.04
N ILE A 73 -0.17 -15.00 2.75
CA ILE A 73 -0.63 -13.73 2.15
C ILE A 73 0.48 -13.11 1.28
N PHE A 74 1.70 -13.02 1.81
CA PHE A 74 2.83 -12.45 1.09
C PHE A 74 3.18 -13.25 -0.17
N VAL A 75 3.25 -14.59 -0.06
CA VAL A 75 3.60 -15.45 -1.19
C VAL A 75 2.54 -15.39 -2.29
N VAL A 76 1.25 -15.45 -1.93
CA VAL A 76 0.19 -15.36 -2.95
C VAL A 76 0.11 -13.97 -3.57
N PHE A 77 0.34 -12.90 -2.80
CA PHE A 77 0.41 -11.54 -3.35
C PHE A 77 1.57 -11.39 -4.33
N ASN A 78 2.77 -11.86 -3.98
CA ASN A 78 3.92 -11.81 -4.87
C ASN A 78 3.72 -12.69 -6.11
N LEU A 79 3.09 -13.86 -5.96
CA LEU A 79 2.70 -14.72 -7.09
C LEU A 79 1.77 -13.98 -8.05
N LEU A 80 0.75 -13.28 -7.54
CA LEU A 80 -0.15 -12.49 -8.39
C LEU A 80 0.60 -11.37 -9.13
N GLN A 81 1.50 -10.64 -8.46
CA GLN A 81 2.31 -9.59 -9.10
C GLN A 81 3.25 -10.13 -10.18
N ARG A 82 3.96 -11.24 -9.90
CA ARG A 82 4.84 -11.89 -10.88
C ARG A 82 4.06 -12.34 -12.10
N ARG A 83 2.89 -12.96 -11.89
CA ARG A 83 2.04 -13.41 -13.01
C ARG A 83 1.50 -12.26 -13.83
N ASP A 84 1.04 -11.17 -13.20
CA ASP A 84 0.62 -9.97 -13.93
C ASP A 84 1.80 -9.40 -14.76
N ALA A 85 3.01 -9.35 -14.19
CA ALA A 85 4.21 -8.92 -14.92
C ALA A 85 4.56 -9.82 -16.12
N CYS A 86 4.59 -11.14 -15.91
CA CYS A 86 4.89 -12.13 -16.95
C CYS A 86 3.84 -12.11 -18.07
N PHE A 87 2.55 -12.07 -17.72
CA PHE A 87 1.45 -12.01 -18.69
C PHE A 87 1.57 -10.77 -19.58
N HIS A 88 1.78 -9.60 -18.98
CA HIS A 88 1.92 -8.35 -19.75
C HIS A 88 3.24 -8.29 -20.54
N ALA A 89 4.32 -8.89 -20.04
CA ALA A 89 5.56 -9.05 -20.80
C ALA A 89 5.34 -9.93 -22.03
N GLN A 90 4.64 -11.06 -21.88
CA GLN A 90 4.29 -11.96 -22.98
C GLN A 90 3.44 -11.24 -24.04
N LEU A 91 2.43 -10.45 -23.62
CA LEU A 91 1.60 -9.67 -24.54
C LEU A 91 2.39 -8.65 -25.37
N ILE A 92 3.48 -8.11 -24.82
CA ILE A 92 4.38 -7.21 -25.54
C ILE A 92 5.30 -8.03 -26.46
N ALA A 93 5.90 -9.10 -25.92
CA ALA A 93 6.87 -9.93 -26.64
C ALA A 93 6.28 -10.62 -27.88
N THR A 94 4.97 -10.88 -27.88
CA THR A 94 4.23 -11.49 -29.00
C THR A 94 3.84 -10.51 -30.10
N LYS A 95 4.14 -9.22 -29.96
CA LYS A 95 3.80 -8.22 -30.99
C LYS A 95 4.82 -8.22 -32.12
N PRO A 96 4.39 -8.04 -33.39
CA PRO A 96 5.31 -8.03 -34.54
C PRO A 96 6.44 -7.01 -34.43
N TYR A 97 6.17 -5.84 -33.85
CA TYR A 97 7.15 -4.77 -33.66
C TYR A 97 8.12 -5.00 -32.48
N PHE A 98 7.93 -6.05 -31.68
CA PHE A 98 8.82 -6.31 -30.54
C PHE A 98 10.21 -6.76 -30.97
N GLN A 99 10.34 -7.47 -32.11
CA GLN A 99 11.63 -8.00 -32.55
C GLN A 99 12.68 -6.89 -32.72
N SER A 100 12.32 -5.78 -33.36
CA SER A 100 13.22 -4.63 -33.50
C SER A 100 13.61 -4.01 -32.15
N SER A 101 12.68 -3.96 -31.20
CA SER A 101 13.01 -3.50 -29.84
C SER A 101 13.91 -4.49 -29.11
N ALA A 102 13.71 -5.80 -29.30
CA ALA A 102 14.50 -6.84 -28.66
C ALA A 102 15.96 -6.78 -29.10
N ASP A 103 16.23 -6.64 -30.40
CA ASP A 103 17.59 -6.54 -30.95
C ASP A 103 18.34 -5.32 -30.40
N GLU A 104 17.65 -4.18 -30.25
CA GLU A 104 18.22 -2.98 -29.63
C GLU A 104 18.47 -3.16 -28.14
N ILE A 105 17.55 -3.79 -27.40
CA ILE A 105 17.73 -4.09 -25.98
C ILE A 105 18.92 -5.05 -25.78
N LEU A 106 19.12 -6.02 -26.67
CA LEU A 106 20.25 -6.94 -26.63
C LEU A 106 21.60 -6.26 -26.84
N SER A 107 21.64 -5.07 -27.45
CA SER A 107 22.88 -4.29 -27.58
C SER A 107 23.33 -3.60 -26.28
N LEU A 108 22.48 -3.55 -25.25
CA LEU A 108 22.81 -2.96 -23.97
C LEU A 108 23.80 -3.84 -23.20
N ASN A 109 24.80 -3.21 -22.60
CA ASN A 109 25.74 -3.88 -21.70
C ASN A 109 25.47 -3.51 -20.22
N SER A 110 26.14 -4.19 -19.29
CA SER A 110 25.97 -3.95 -17.84
C SER A 110 26.26 -2.50 -17.44
N LYS A 111 27.27 -1.87 -18.06
CA LYS A 111 27.68 -0.50 -17.77
C LYS A 111 26.60 0.52 -18.18
N ASP A 112 25.89 0.27 -19.28
CA ASP A 112 24.75 1.11 -19.71
C ASP A 112 23.64 1.09 -18.64
N ILE A 113 23.36 -0.09 -18.08
CA ILE A 113 22.34 -0.28 -17.04
C ILE A 113 22.78 0.37 -15.72
N GLU A 114 24.02 0.13 -15.28
CA GLU A 114 24.57 0.74 -14.06
C GLU A 114 24.55 2.27 -14.14
N THR A 115 24.96 2.84 -15.28
CA THR A 115 24.91 4.29 -15.52
C THR A 115 23.47 4.81 -15.47
N ALA A 116 22.50 4.06 -15.98
CA ALA A 116 21.09 4.41 -15.92
C ALA A 116 20.53 4.41 -14.48
N LEU A 117 20.94 3.44 -13.66
CA LEU A 117 20.57 3.34 -12.25
C LEU A 117 21.17 4.50 -11.45
N ASP A 118 22.44 4.82 -11.67
CA ASP A 118 23.13 5.94 -11.04
C ASP A 118 22.53 7.30 -11.40
N ASN A 119 22.14 7.49 -12.66
CA ASN A 119 21.49 8.73 -13.08
C ASN A 119 20.10 8.88 -12.46
N ASN A 120 19.34 7.78 -12.35
CA ASN A 120 18.04 7.78 -11.67
C ASN A 120 18.17 8.08 -10.18
N SER A 121 19.16 7.48 -9.49
CA SER A 121 19.37 7.71 -8.06
C SER A 121 19.79 9.16 -7.77
N LYS A 122 20.60 9.76 -8.65
CA LYS A 122 21.04 11.16 -8.55
C LYS A 122 20.03 12.17 -9.12
N ARG A 123 18.88 11.73 -9.65
CA ARG A 123 17.88 12.55 -10.38
C ARG A 123 18.49 13.41 -11.50
N ILE A 124 19.57 12.93 -12.11
CA ILE A 124 20.24 13.60 -13.23
C ILE A 124 19.53 13.19 -14.52
N TYR A 125 18.75 14.11 -15.09
CA TYR A 125 18.13 13.93 -16.40
C TYR A 125 19.15 14.23 -17.49
N ASN A 126 19.94 13.23 -17.88
CA ASN A 126 20.84 13.37 -19.01
C ASN A 126 20.05 13.35 -20.33
N SER A 127 20.27 14.36 -21.17
CA SER A 127 19.68 14.50 -22.52
C SER A 127 20.36 13.64 -23.58
N ALA A 128 21.52 13.03 -23.26
CA ALA A 128 22.18 12.05 -24.12
C ALA A 128 21.43 10.71 -24.08
N SER A 129 20.40 10.61 -24.92
CA SER A 129 19.48 9.48 -25.04
C SER A 129 20.19 8.23 -25.59
N ASN A 130 20.48 7.25 -24.72
CA ASN A 130 20.65 5.89 -25.19
C ASN A 130 19.27 5.36 -25.63
N ASN A 131 19.04 5.26 -26.94
CA ASN A 131 17.74 4.87 -27.50
C ASN A 131 17.33 3.46 -27.08
N ALA A 132 18.28 2.52 -27.01
CA ALA A 132 18.02 1.15 -26.55
C ALA A 132 17.59 1.13 -25.08
N LEU A 133 18.24 1.92 -24.22
CA LEU A 133 17.87 2.08 -22.82
C LEU A 133 16.47 2.70 -22.67
N ASN A 134 16.17 3.73 -23.45
CA ASN A 134 14.84 4.35 -23.44
C ASN A 134 13.74 3.38 -23.89
N LYS A 135 14.00 2.54 -24.89
CA LYS A 135 13.08 1.46 -25.29
C LYS A 135 12.89 0.44 -24.18
N LEU A 136 13.97 -0.01 -23.54
CA LEU A 136 13.89 -0.91 -22.38
C LEU A 136 13.00 -0.30 -21.28
N LEU A 137 13.25 0.95 -20.88
CA LEU A 137 12.48 1.66 -19.87
C LEU A 137 11.01 1.84 -20.27
N GLN A 138 10.72 2.08 -21.56
CA GLN A 138 9.34 2.14 -22.07
C GLN A 138 8.62 0.79 -21.93
N HIS A 139 9.28 -0.33 -22.23
CA HIS A 139 8.72 -1.66 -22.03
C HIS A 139 8.48 -1.95 -20.55
N ILE A 140 9.46 -1.67 -19.68
CA ILE A 140 9.34 -1.81 -18.22
C ILE A 140 8.17 -0.96 -17.70
N LYS A 141 8.05 0.29 -18.14
CA LYS A 141 6.94 1.18 -17.77
C LYS A 141 5.58 0.62 -18.19
N THR A 142 5.52 0.06 -19.40
CA THR A 142 4.27 -0.50 -19.95
C THR A 142 3.82 -1.73 -19.17
N ILE A 143 4.76 -2.65 -18.86
CA ILE A 143 4.49 -3.85 -18.05
C ILE A 143 4.15 -3.45 -16.61
N GLY A 144 5.02 -2.65 -16.00
CA GLY A 144 4.88 -2.19 -14.62
C GLY A 144 3.58 -1.43 -14.39
N GLY A 145 3.07 -0.70 -15.38
CA GLY A 145 1.78 0.01 -15.30
C GLY A 145 0.58 -0.89 -14.97
N ARG A 146 0.72 -2.21 -15.18
CA ARG A 146 -0.31 -3.21 -14.88
C ARG A 146 -0.04 -4.01 -13.60
N VAL A 147 1.14 -3.87 -13.01
CA VAL A 147 1.51 -4.54 -11.75
C VAL A 147 1.07 -3.66 -10.58
N MET A 148 0.16 -4.19 -9.76
CA MET A 148 -0.34 -3.48 -8.57
C MET A 148 0.81 -3.03 -7.65
N GLY A 149 0.76 -1.78 -7.20
CA GLY A 149 1.73 -1.21 -6.26
C GLY A 149 3.05 -0.76 -6.89
N SER A 150 3.23 -0.91 -8.21
CA SER A 150 4.44 -0.42 -8.88
C SER A 150 4.44 1.12 -9.02
N ALA A 151 5.61 1.72 -9.19
CA ALA A 151 5.71 3.16 -9.49
C ALA A 151 4.97 3.55 -10.79
N TYR A 152 4.94 2.63 -11.75
CA TYR A 152 4.27 2.85 -13.03
C TYR A 152 2.75 2.70 -12.93
N SER A 153 2.23 1.82 -12.06
CA SER A 153 0.78 1.74 -11.81
C SER A 153 0.29 3.03 -11.14
N ARG A 154 1.06 3.60 -10.20
CA ARG A 154 0.78 4.93 -9.62
C ARG A 154 0.80 6.03 -10.68
N THR A 155 1.78 6.00 -11.59
CA THR A 155 1.83 6.93 -12.73
C THR A 155 0.59 6.80 -13.62
N ALA A 156 0.12 5.58 -13.89
CA ALA A 156 -1.09 5.34 -14.68
C ALA A 156 -2.36 5.89 -14.00
N LEU A 157 -2.46 5.79 -12.66
CA LEU A 157 -3.54 6.42 -11.90
C LEU A 157 -3.51 7.95 -12.02
N ARG A 158 -2.32 8.57 -11.92
CA ARG A 158 -2.15 10.00 -12.13
C ARG A 158 -2.60 10.44 -13.52
N THR A 159 -2.30 9.65 -14.56
CA THR A 159 -2.80 9.93 -15.92
C THR A 159 -4.33 9.90 -16.00
N LYS A 160 -5.00 8.99 -15.29
CA LYS A 160 -6.48 8.98 -15.22
C LYS A 160 -7.03 10.22 -14.52
N ILE A 161 -6.39 10.66 -13.44
CA ILE A 161 -6.75 11.91 -12.76
C ILE A 161 -6.61 13.11 -13.71
N HIS A 162 -5.51 13.21 -14.45
CA HIS A 162 -5.33 14.29 -15.43
C HIS A 162 -6.38 14.26 -16.54
N ALA A 163 -6.75 13.07 -17.02
CA ALA A 163 -7.81 12.93 -18.03
C ALA A 163 -9.18 13.39 -17.49
N LEU A 164 -9.49 13.08 -16.23
CA LEU A 164 -10.68 13.60 -15.56
C LEU A 164 -10.63 15.12 -15.40
N ILE A 165 -9.47 15.68 -15.03
CA ILE A 165 -9.30 17.13 -14.92
C ILE A 165 -9.54 17.82 -16.27
N TYR A 166 -9.00 17.24 -17.35
CA TYR A 166 -9.19 17.77 -18.69
C TYR A 166 -10.67 17.75 -19.12
N ASN A 167 -11.41 16.70 -18.76
CA ASN A 167 -12.80 16.53 -19.18
C ASN A 167 -13.83 17.24 -18.27
N GLN A 168 -13.58 17.26 -16.96
CA GLN A 168 -14.52 17.73 -15.93
C GLN A 168 -14.11 19.06 -15.28
N GLY A 169 -12.93 19.60 -15.61
CA GLY A 169 -12.35 20.75 -14.91
C GLY A 169 -11.65 20.33 -13.63
N LEU A 170 -11.36 21.28 -12.74
CA LEU A 170 -10.71 20.97 -11.47
C LEU A 170 -11.70 20.27 -10.51
N PRO A 171 -11.23 19.31 -9.70
CA PRO A 171 -12.06 18.71 -8.66
C PRO A 171 -12.49 19.77 -7.65
N SER A 172 -13.74 19.68 -7.20
CA SER A 172 -14.34 20.60 -6.21
C SER A 172 -13.86 20.28 -4.79
N ILE A 173 -13.67 18.99 -4.48
CA ILE A 173 -13.35 18.51 -3.13
C ILE A 173 -12.22 17.47 -3.18
N PHE A 174 -11.25 17.62 -2.29
CA PHE A 174 -10.31 16.56 -1.90
C PHE A 174 -10.70 16.04 -0.52
N LEU A 175 -11.01 14.74 -0.45
CA LEU A 175 -11.50 14.09 0.77
C LEU A 175 -10.61 12.90 1.12
N THR A 176 -10.22 12.79 2.39
CA THR A 176 -9.57 11.58 2.91
C THR A 176 -10.48 10.92 3.94
N LEU A 177 -10.82 9.65 3.70
CA LEU A 177 -11.53 8.80 4.65
C LEU A 177 -10.51 7.87 5.32
N ASN A 178 -10.28 8.06 6.62
CA ASN A 178 -9.32 7.28 7.42
C ASN A 178 -10.03 6.62 8.63
N PRO A 179 -10.70 5.48 8.42
CA PRO A 179 -11.36 4.77 9.52
C PRO A 179 -10.38 4.34 10.62
N ALA A 180 -10.75 4.56 11.88
CA ALA A 180 -9.99 4.11 13.04
C ALA A 180 -10.28 2.62 13.33
N ASP A 181 -9.58 1.72 12.65
CA ASP A 181 -9.76 0.27 12.78
C ASP A 181 -9.50 -0.27 14.20
N ILE A 182 -8.47 0.22 14.89
CA ILE A 182 -8.13 -0.19 16.27
C ILE A 182 -9.25 0.15 17.28
N HIS A 183 -10.02 1.21 17.00
CA HIS A 183 -11.07 1.70 17.90
C HIS A 183 -12.47 1.29 17.44
N SER A 184 -12.60 0.59 16.31
CA SER A 184 -13.89 0.20 15.75
C SER A 184 -14.37 -1.15 16.31
N PRO A 185 -15.52 -1.20 17.01
CA PRO A 185 -16.13 -2.46 17.43
C PRO A 185 -16.51 -3.34 16.23
N VAL A 186 -16.86 -2.72 15.10
CA VAL A 186 -17.13 -3.42 13.85
C VAL A 186 -15.87 -4.11 13.33
N ALA A 187 -14.72 -3.44 13.31
CA ALA A 187 -13.46 -4.06 12.90
C ALA A 187 -13.10 -5.28 13.78
N LEU A 188 -13.30 -5.17 15.10
CA LEU A 188 -13.12 -6.29 16.04
C LEU A 188 -14.10 -7.45 15.76
N TYR A 189 -15.36 -7.15 15.46
CA TYR A 189 -16.34 -8.16 15.05
C TYR A 189 -15.89 -8.89 13.78
N PHE A 190 -15.40 -8.16 12.77
CA PHE A 190 -14.81 -8.75 11.57
C PHE A 190 -13.60 -9.65 11.90
N ALA A 191 -12.82 -9.31 12.92
CA ALA A 191 -11.69 -10.11 13.41
C ALA A 191 -12.13 -11.34 14.25
N GLY A 192 -13.43 -11.53 14.47
CA GLY A 192 -13.98 -12.69 15.20
C GLY A 192 -14.14 -12.49 16.70
N VAL A 193 -13.98 -11.27 17.21
CA VAL A 193 -14.30 -10.95 18.60
C VAL A 193 -15.82 -11.03 18.77
N LYS A 194 -16.27 -11.75 19.79
CA LYS A 194 -17.71 -11.87 20.12
C LYS A 194 -18.18 -10.57 20.78
N ILE A 195 -18.71 -9.67 19.95
CA ILE A 195 -19.27 -8.39 20.37
C ILE A 195 -20.72 -8.34 19.90
N ASP A 196 -21.62 -7.89 20.78
CA ASP A 196 -22.99 -7.55 20.40
C ASP A 196 -22.98 -6.17 19.76
N LEU A 197 -23.21 -6.11 18.45
CA LEU A 197 -23.18 -4.86 17.69
C LEU A 197 -24.41 -3.97 17.98
N ASP A 198 -25.51 -4.55 18.47
CA ASP A 198 -26.72 -3.80 18.84
C ASP A 198 -26.60 -3.20 20.25
N ASN A 199 -25.68 -3.73 21.07
CA ASN A 199 -25.48 -3.31 22.45
C ASN A 199 -23.99 -3.35 22.86
N ILE A 200 -23.20 -2.46 22.28
CA ILE A 200 -21.76 -2.36 22.53
C ILE A 200 -21.51 -1.85 23.96
N GLN A 201 -20.92 -2.69 24.80
CA GLN A 201 -20.53 -2.33 26.16
C GLN A 201 -19.04 -1.97 26.20
N ASN A 202 -18.66 -0.89 26.89
CA ASN A 202 -17.26 -0.44 26.96
C ASN A 202 -16.35 -1.49 27.60
N GLU A 203 -16.88 -2.31 28.50
CA GLU A 203 -16.16 -3.40 29.16
C GLU A 203 -15.85 -4.56 28.20
N GLN A 204 -16.60 -4.71 27.10
CA GLN A 204 -16.30 -5.65 26.01
C GLN A 204 -15.15 -5.15 25.14
N LEU A 205 -14.93 -3.83 25.11
CA LEU A 205 -13.85 -3.20 24.39
C LEU A 205 -12.59 -3.29 25.26
N MET A 206 -11.88 -4.41 25.12
CA MET A 206 -10.53 -4.65 25.64
C MET A 206 -9.63 -3.41 25.49
N ASP A 207 -8.54 -3.30 26.24
CA ASP A 207 -7.64 -2.15 26.14
C ASP A 207 -7.09 -1.91 24.71
N THR A 208 -6.63 -0.69 24.45
CA THR A 208 -6.14 -0.26 23.13
C THR A 208 -5.04 -1.15 22.58
N TYR A 209 -4.12 -1.62 23.42
CA TYR A 209 -3.02 -2.49 22.99
C TYR A 209 -3.56 -3.85 22.55
N LYS A 210 -4.49 -4.43 23.32
CA LYS A 210 -5.12 -5.70 22.98
C LYS A 210 -5.92 -5.62 21.68
N ARG A 211 -6.65 -4.51 21.46
CA ARG A 211 -7.35 -4.27 20.19
C ARG A 211 -6.37 -4.17 19.02
N ALA A 212 -5.28 -3.44 19.18
CA ALA A 212 -4.25 -3.30 18.14
C ALA A 212 -3.61 -4.66 17.80
N GLU A 213 -3.32 -5.50 18.79
CA GLU A 213 -2.80 -6.86 18.60
C GLU A 213 -3.78 -7.72 17.78
N ILE A 214 -5.08 -7.67 18.10
CA ILE A 214 -6.13 -8.41 17.39
C ILE A 214 -6.22 -7.95 15.93
N ILE A 215 -6.28 -6.64 15.69
CA ILE A 215 -6.39 -6.05 14.35
C ILE A 215 -5.16 -6.38 13.50
N ALA A 216 -3.95 -6.29 14.07
CA ALA A 216 -2.72 -6.65 13.40
C ALA A 216 -2.67 -8.14 13.02
N SER A 217 -3.26 -9.01 13.86
CA SER A 217 -3.30 -10.46 13.63
C SER A 217 -4.35 -10.90 12.59
N HIS A 218 -5.27 -10.01 12.21
CA HIS A 218 -6.38 -10.31 11.29
C HIS A 218 -6.44 -9.30 10.12
N PRO A 219 -5.43 -9.27 9.23
CA PRO A 219 -5.34 -8.27 8.17
C PRO A 219 -6.45 -8.37 7.13
N VAL A 220 -7.01 -9.58 6.89
CA VAL A 220 -8.09 -9.76 5.93
C VAL A 220 -9.42 -9.24 6.48
N ALA A 221 -9.69 -9.48 7.77
CA ALA A 221 -10.82 -8.91 8.48
C ALA A 221 -10.80 -7.38 8.44
N THR A 222 -9.65 -6.78 8.74
CA THR A 222 -9.45 -5.32 8.69
C THR A 222 -9.69 -4.77 7.28
N ALA A 223 -9.20 -5.46 6.24
CA ALA A 223 -9.46 -5.09 4.85
C ALA A 223 -10.94 -5.23 4.46
N LYS A 224 -11.65 -6.25 4.96
CA LYS A 224 -13.10 -6.43 4.74
C LYS A 224 -13.92 -5.34 5.43
N PHE A 225 -13.60 -5.03 6.68
CA PHE A 225 -14.19 -3.91 7.42
C PHE A 225 -14.03 -2.61 6.64
N PHE A 226 -12.79 -2.28 6.24
CA PHE A 226 -12.52 -1.09 5.45
C PHE A 226 -13.32 -1.07 4.15
N HIS A 227 -13.36 -2.18 3.42
CA HIS A 227 -14.10 -2.26 2.16
C HIS A 227 -15.60 -2.02 2.36
N VAL A 228 -16.23 -2.69 3.32
CA VAL A 228 -17.66 -2.54 3.61
C VAL A 228 -17.98 -1.12 4.05
N LEU A 229 -17.18 -0.55 4.94
CA LEU A 229 -17.38 0.81 5.44
C LEU A 229 -17.28 1.84 4.31
N ILE A 230 -16.21 1.78 3.53
CA ILE A 230 -15.95 2.74 2.46
C ILE A 230 -16.97 2.62 1.34
N THR A 231 -17.36 1.40 0.94
CA THR A 231 -18.41 1.21 -0.07
C THR A 231 -19.73 1.82 0.39
N ASN A 232 -20.12 1.59 1.64
CA ASN A 232 -21.34 2.21 2.18
C ASN A 232 -21.26 3.74 2.20
N ILE A 233 -20.14 4.33 2.63
CA ILE A 233 -19.96 5.79 2.61
C ILE A 233 -20.05 6.33 1.18
N LEU A 234 -19.39 5.67 0.22
CA LEU A 234 -19.43 6.08 -1.19
C LEU A 234 -20.85 6.02 -1.74
N ASP A 235 -21.58 4.93 -1.52
CA ASP A 235 -22.91 4.74 -2.09
C ASP A 235 -23.98 5.60 -1.41
N THR A 236 -23.95 5.68 -0.08
CA THR A 236 -25.02 6.35 0.70
C THR A 236 -24.77 7.82 0.93
N MET A 237 -23.53 8.25 1.17
CA MET A 237 -23.23 9.63 1.52
C MET A 237 -22.73 10.41 0.31
N ILE A 238 -21.73 9.88 -0.39
CA ILE A 238 -21.11 10.58 -1.51
C ILE A 238 -22.08 10.58 -2.70
N ILE A 239 -22.39 9.41 -3.26
CA ILE A 239 -23.35 9.28 -4.37
C ILE A 239 -24.76 9.68 -3.93
N GLY A 240 -25.14 9.43 -2.69
CA GLY A 240 -26.41 9.87 -2.11
C GLY A 240 -26.55 11.39 -1.92
N GLY A 241 -25.49 12.17 -2.15
CA GLY A 241 -25.58 13.62 -2.32
C GLY A 241 -25.40 14.44 -1.06
N VAL A 242 -24.80 13.90 0.01
CA VAL A 242 -24.47 14.66 1.24
C VAL A 242 -23.60 15.88 0.92
N LEU A 243 -22.71 15.77 -0.07
CA LEU A 243 -21.85 16.86 -0.53
C LEU A 243 -22.48 17.71 -1.65
N GLY A 244 -23.75 17.45 -1.98
CA GLY A 244 -24.43 17.97 -3.17
C GLY A 244 -24.35 17.00 -4.37
N PRO A 245 -24.99 17.34 -5.50
CA PRO A 245 -24.98 16.52 -6.71
C PRO A 245 -23.55 16.31 -7.23
N ILE A 246 -23.20 15.06 -7.55
CA ILE A 246 -21.86 14.67 -7.98
C ILE A 246 -21.85 14.38 -9.48
N LYS A 247 -20.91 14.99 -10.18
CA LYS A 247 -20.66 14.76 -11.60
C LYS A 247 -19.67 13.60 -11.84
N ALA A 248 -18.63 13.51 -11.01
CA ALA A 248 -17.63 12.45 -11.06
C ALA A 248 -16.86 12.33 -9.73
N TYR A 249 -16.23 11.18 -9.48
CA TYR A 249 -15.22 11.03 -8.44
C TYR A 249 -14.11 10.07 -8.88
N PHE A 250 -12.95 10.18 -8.25
CA PHE A 250 -11.81 9.28 -8.42
C PHE A 250 -11.19 8.97 -7.06
N GLY A 251 -11.00 7.67 -6.77
CA GLY A 251 -10.50 7.21 -5.47
C GLY A 251 -9.26 6.33 -5.57
N THR A 252 -8.35 6.47 -4.60
CA THR A 252 -7.18 5.60 -4.42
C THR A 252 -7.02 5.19 -2.96
N VAL A 253 -6.88 3.89 -2.74
CA VAL A 253 -6.62 3.32 -1.41
C VAL A 253 -5.12 3.24 -1.18
N GLU A 254 -4.69 3.67 0.00
CA GLU A 254 -3.31 3.61 0.47
C GLU A 254 -3.26 3.07 1.91
N SER A 255 -2.16 2.39 2.24
CA SER A 255 -1.83 1.98 3.60
C SER A 255 -1.08 3.12 4.29
N GLN A 256 -1.57 3.59 5.43
CA GLN A 256 -0.90 4.63 6.22
C GLN A 256 0.32 4.08 6.99
N GLY A 257 1.11 4.95 7.62
CA GLY A 257 2.34 4.55 8.33
C GLY A 257 2.14 3.51 9.45
N ARG A 258 0.94 3.38 10.00
CA ARG A 258 0.55 2.33 10.97
C ARG A 258 -0.04 1.05 10.33
N GLY A 259 0.01 0.94 9.00
CA GLY A 259 -0.42 -0.24 8.24
C GLY A 259 -1.89 -0.26 7.82
N SER A 260 -2.77 0.54 8.42
CA SER A 260 -4.20 0.52 8.10
C SER A 260 -4.58 1.30 6.84
N LEU A 261 -5.72 0.97 6.25
CA LEU A 261 -6.14 1.50 4.96
C LEU A 261 -6.86 2.85 5.12
N HIS A 262 -6.62 3.77 4.20
CA HIS A 262 -7.39 4.98 4.03
C HIS A 262 -7.65 5.23 2.53
N LEU A 263 -8.71 5.98 2.24
CA LEU A 263 -9.11 6.32 0.89
C LEU A 263 -8.91 7.81 0.65
N HIS A 264 -8.15 8.16 -0.39
CA HIS A 264 -8.13 9.51 -0.95
C HIS A 264 -9.13 9.61 -2.10
N LEU A 265 -9.92 10.69 -2.11
CA LEU A 265 -10.94 10.98 -3.10
C LEU A 265 -10.74 12.37 -3.69
N LEU A 266 -10.86 12.45 -5.02
CA LEU A 266 -11.13 13.67 -5.75
C LEU A 266 -12.60 13.62 -6.21
N ILE A 267 -13.37 14.66 -5.90
CA ILE A 267 -14.80 14.72 -6.20
C ILE A 267 -15.09 15.99 -7.01
N TRP A 268 -15.85 15.82 -8.10
CA TRP A 268 -16.38 16.89 -8.94
C TRP A 268 -17.86 17.03 -8.64
N LEU A 269 -18.24 18.15 -8.04
CA LEU A 269 -19.63 18.51 -7.86
C LEU A 269 -20.24 18.97 -9.19
N ASP A 270 -21.53 18.76 -9.36
CA ASP A 270 -22.27 19.20 -10.54
C ASP A 270 -22.60 20.69 -10.42
N HIS A 271 -21.59 21.53 -10.68
CA HIS A 271 -21.72 22.98 -10.75
C HIS A 271 -20.83 23.58 -11.84
N ASP A 272 -21.25 24.70 -12.43
CA ASP A 272 -20.51 25.38 -13.49
C ASP A 272 -19.49 26.42 -12.98
N MET A 273 -19.35 26.57 -11.66
CA MET A 273 -18.49 27.59 -11.05
C MET A 273 -16.99 27.30 -11.27
N LYS A 274 -16.33 28.11 -12.10
CA LYS A 274 -14.89 28.04 -12.34
C LYS A 274 -14.10 28.85 -11.29
N PRO A 275 -12.79 28.62 -11.12
CA PRO A 275 -11.96 29.43 -10.22
C PRO A 275 -12.02 30.93 -10.51
N ALA A 276 -12.14 31.32 -11.79
CA ALA A 276 -12.31 32.71 -12.19
C ALA A 276 -13.64 33.30 -11.70
N ASP A 277 -14.73 32.53 -11.82
CA ASP A 277 -16.06 32.93 -11.35
C ASP A 277 -16.08 33.06 -9.82
N MET A 278 -15.42 32.14 -9.11
CA MET A 278 -15.23 32.21 -7.67
C MET A 278 -14.49 33.50 -7.26
N LYS A 279 -13.37 33.81 -7.95
CA LYS A 279 -12.60 35.03 -7.70
C LYS A 279 -13.44 36.30 -7.89
N GLN A 280 -14.32 36.32 -8.88
CA GLN A 280 -15.24 37.43 -9.13
C GLN A 280 -16.36 37.49 -8.09
N LYS A 281 -17.01 36.37 -7.76
CA LYS A 281 -18.11 36.29 -6.79
C LYS A 281 -17.67 36.64 -5.37
N ILE A 282 -16.45 36.26 -4.99
CA ILE A 282 -15.85 36.64 -3.70
C ILE A 282 -15.71 38.18 -3.57
N GLN A 283 -15.79 38.97 -4.64
CA GLN A 283 -15.83 40.43 -4.48
C GLN A 283 -17.15 40.93 -3.86
N ASN A 284 -18.24 40.18 -4.00
CA ASN A 284 -19.53 40.48 -3.39
C ASN A 284 -19.55 40.07 -1.90
N ALA A 285 -19.92 41.01 -1.02
CA ALA A 285 -19.95 40.79 0.43
C ALA A 285 -20.95 39.69 0.86
N ASP A 286 -22.18 39.74 0.36
CA ASP A 286 -23.23 38.75 0.68
C ASP A 286 -22.81 37.33 0.27
N PHE A 287 -22.18 37.18 -0.90
CA PHE A 287 -21.65 35.88 -1.32
C PHE A 287 -20.52 35.40 -0.40
N ARG A 288 -19.58 36.28 -0.01
CA ARG A 288 -18.51 35.91 0.92
C ARG A 288 -19.06 35.44 2.27
N ASP A 289 -20.05 36.13 2.80
CA ASP A 289 -20.61 35.81 4.11
C ASP A 289 -21.36 34.47 4.08
N LYS A 290 -22.09 34.20 2.98
CA LYS A 290 -22.69 32.87 2.73
C LYS A 290 -21.65 31.77 2.57
N LEU A 291 -20.56 32.04 1.85
CA LEU A 291 -19.47 31.07 1.67
C LEU A 291 -18.78 30.76 3.01
N LYS A 292 -18.52 31.77 3.85
CA LYS A 292 -17.98 31.57 5.20
C LYS A 292 -18.91 30.72 6.06
N ALA A 293 -20.20 31.07 6.11
CA ALA A 293 -21.18 30.29 6.86
C ALA A 293 -21.24 28.82 6.40
N TYR A 294 -21.19 28.58 5.09
CA TYR A 294 -21.08 27.22 4.54
C TYR A 294 -19.80 26.51 4.99
N LEU A 295 -18.64 27.17 4.89
CA LEU A 295 -17.36 26.59 5.30
C LEU A 295 -17.31 26.30 6.81
N GLU A 296 -17.86 27.18 7.64
CA GLU A 296 -17.97 27.00 9.10
C GLU A 296 -18.92 25.86 9.47
N ASP A 297 -19.94 25.58 8.65
CA ASP A 297 -20.84 24.45 8.85
C ASP A 297 -20.18 23.10 8.49
N ILE A 298 -19.41 23.04 7.41
CA ILE A 298 -18.81 21.79 6.91
C ILE A 298 -17.41 21.49 7.46
N ILE A 299 -16.64 22.50 7.87
CA ILE A 299 -15.31 22.32 8.46
C ILE A 299 -15.49 22.26 9.97
N LYS A 300 -15.52 21.04 10.51
CA LYS A 300 -15.46 20.80 11.95
C LYS A 300 -14.12 20.19 12.30
N GLU A 301 -13.46 20.77 13.30
CA GLU A 301 -12.28 20.20 13.92
C GLU A 301 -12.65 19.86 15.36
N ASP A 302 -12.87 18.58 15.64
CA ASP A 302 -13.10 18.12 17.01
C ASP A 302 -11.76 17.75 17.64
N LEU A 303 -11.11 18.74 18.26
CA LEU A 303 -9.93 18.53 19.10
C LEU A 303 -10.29 18.43 20.59
N ASP A 304 -11.52 18.79 20.94
CA ASP A 304 -11.85 19.12 22.33
C ASP A 304 -12.01 17.84 23.18
N GLU A 305 -12.46 16.71 22.60
CA GLU A 305 -12.43 15.41 23.28
C GLU A 305 -11.02 14.90 23.63
N PHE A 306 -9.96 15.51 23.08
CA PHE A 306 -8.57 15.14 23.36
C PHE A 306 -7.86 16.07 24.35
N LYS A 307 -8.44 17.23 24.68
CA LYS A 307 -7.84 18.17 25.64
C LYS A 307 -8.10 17.77 27.10
N ASP A 308 -9.25 17.16 27.37
CA ASP A 308 -9.69 16.90 28.75
C ASP A 308 -9.25 15.53 29.31
N LYS A 309 -8.62 14.66 28.49
CA LYS A 309 -8.15 13.33 28.95
C LYS A 309 -6.85 13.32 29.77
N GLN A 310 -6.27 14.49 30.10
CA GLN A 310 -5.13 14.56 31.04
C GLN A 310 -5.48 15.06 32.45
N VAL A 311 -6.74 15.38 32.75
CA VAL A 311 -7.14 15.80 34.09
C VAL A 311 -8.52 15.22 34.38
N PHE A 312 -8.59 14.10 35.09
CA PHE A 312 -9.64 13.72 36.07
C PHE A 312 -9.51 12.22 36.38
N GLU A 313 -8.42 11.87 37.08
CA GLU A 313 -8.53 10.76 38.03
C GLU A 313 -9.38 11.26 39.21
N ASN A 314 -10.43 10.49 39.52
CA ASN A 314 -11.35 10.61 40.65
C ASN A 314 -12.39 11.74 40.58
N LEU A 315 -13.66 11.37 40.32
CA LEU A 315 -14.72 11.39 41.33
C LEU A 315 -16.01 10.79 40.75
N ASN A 316 -16.68 10.00 41.59
CA ASN A 316 -17.96 9.31 41.35
C ASN A 316 -18.97 10.11 40.52
N GLY A 317 -19.48 9.54 39.43
CA GLY A 317 -20.64 10.08 38.73
C GLY A 317 -20.86 9.43 37.38
N ILE A 318 -21.94 8.67 37.26
CA ILE A 318 -22.42 8.06 36.02
C ILE A 318 -22.82 9.18 35.06
N GLU A 319 -22.18 9.27 33.89
CA GLU A 319 -22.75 9.90 32.71
C GLU A 319 -22.52 9.01 31.48
N PHE A 320 -23.64 8.63 30.85
CA PHE A 320 -23.72 7.85 29.63
C PHE A 320 -23.14 8.65 28.45
N PHE A 321 -22.19 8.07 27.72
CA PHE A 321 -21.86 8.52 26.37
C PHE A 321 -21.85 7.33 25.41
N CYS A 322 -22.87 7.28 24.54
CA CYS A 322 -22.90 6.41 23.37
C CYS A 322 -21.79 6.88 22.41
N GLN A 323 -20.62 6.26 22.48
CA GLN A 323 -19.51 6.56 21.58
C GLN A 323 -19.91 6.24 20.13
N HIS A 324 -20.08 7.32 19.39
CA HIS A 324 -20.24 7.33 17.95
C HIS A 324 -18.98 6.79 17.28
N ILE A 325 -19.16 6.25 16.09
CA ILE A 325 -18.08 5.82 15.21
C ILE A 325 -17.20 7.04 14.93
N ASP A 326 -15.97 7.05 15.44
CA ASP A 326 -15.01 8.13 15.19
C ASP A 326 -14.63 8.14 13.70
N PHE A 327 -15.30 9.00 12.93
CA PHE A 327 -14.99 9.31 11.54
C PHE A 327 -14.19 10.61 11.49
N TYR A 328 -12.90 10.51 11.19
CA TYR A 328 -12.09 11.69 10.88
C TYR A 328 -12.33 12.10 9.42
N PHE A 329 -13.10 13.18 9.21
CA PHE A 329 -13.25 13.85 7.92
C PHE A 329 -12.18 14.93 7.78
N TYR A 330 -11.14 14.68 6.99
CA TYR A 330 -10.26 15.76 6.53
C TYR A 330 -10.71 16.21 5.13
N VAL A 331 -11.39 17.35 5.08
CA VAL A 331 -11.66 18.08 3.84
C VAL A 331 -10.55 19.12 3.67
N ILE A 332 -9.58 18.85 2.80
CA ILE A 332 -8.56 19.87 2.46
C ILE A 332 -9.14 20.73 1.35
N ILE A 333 -9.67 21.90 1.71
CA ILE A 333 -10.01 22.97 0.77
C ILE A 333 -8.74 23.82 0.60
N PRO A 334 -8.29 24.10 -0.64
CA PRO A 334 -7.13 24.97 -0.84
C PRO A 334 -7.38 26.35 -0.22
N ARG A 335 -6.49 26.78 0.68
CA ARG A 335 -6.48 28.13 1.27
C ARG A 335 -6.43 29.18 0.16
N SER A 336 -7.30 30.17 0.24
CA SER A 336 -7.21 31.41 -0.53
C SER A 336 -5.95 32.19 -0.12
N PHE A 337 -5.17 32.62 -1.11
CA PHE A 337 -3.98 33.45 -0.94
C PHE A 337 -4.36 34.92 -0.69
N ASP A 338 -3.72 35.54 0.31
CA ASP A 338 -3.42 36.98 0.30
C ASP A 338 -2.10 37.21 -0.45
N THR A 339 -2.08 38.17 -1.37
CA THR A 339 -0.90 38.56 -2.15
C THR A 339 -0.04 39.62 -1.45
N PRO A 340 1.31 39.45 -1.46
CA PRO A 340 2.24 40.57 -1.66
C PRO A 340 3.18 40.33 -2.87
N PRO A 341 4.01 41.31 -3.29
CA PRO A 341 4.10 41.75 -4.68
C PRO A 341 5.04 40.94 -5.59
N ARG A 342 4.69 40.98 -6.89
CA ARG A 342 5.46 40.61 -8.11
C ARG A 342 6.55 39.54 -7.95
N ILE A 343 6.20 38.31 -8.35
CA ILE A 343 7.17 37.28 -8.75
C ILE A 343 6.87 36.89 -10.21
N LEU A 344 7.94 36.73 -10.99
CA LEU A 344 7.95 36.46 -12.43
C LEU A 344 7.08 35.24 -12.83
N GLN A 345 6.66 35.28 -14.09
CA GLN A 345 5.59 34.53 -14.74
C GLN A 345 5.84 33.01 -14.95
N ASP A 346 6.79 32.41 -14.23
CA ASP A 346 7.15 30.99 -14.40
C ASP A 346 6.67 30.04 -13.28
N ASN A 347 5.95 30.54 -12.26
CA ASN A 347 5.62 29.74 -11.06
C ASN A 347 4.14 29.35 -10.85
N ILE A 348 3.24 29.60 -11.80
CA ILE A 348 1.83 29.14 -11.64
C ILE A 348 1.73 27.60 -11.68
N TYR A 349 2.67 26.92 -12.34
CA TYR A 349 2.74 25.45 -12.35
C TYR A 349 3.38 24.84 -11.08
N ALA A 350 3.90 25.66 -10.16
CA ALA A 350 4.49 25.19 -8.90
C ALA A 350 3.46 25.06 -7.77
N ALA A 351 2.36 25.84 -7.79
CA ALA A 351 1.32 25.77 -6.75
C ALA A 351 0.41 24.52 -6.84
N LEU A 352 0.43 23.83 -7.99
CA LEU A 352 -0.27 22.54 -8.21
C LEU A 352 0.64 21.33 -7.97
N ARG A 353 1.90 21.53 -7.59
CA ARG A 353 2.69 20.48 -6.94
C ARG A 353 2.18 20.35 -5.50
N THR A 354 1.22 19.45 -5.31
CA THR A 354 1.19 18.52 -4.17
C THR A 354 1.45 19.10 -2.78
N ILE A 355 0.46 18.98 -1.88
CA ILE A 355 0.78 18.41 -0.56
C ILE A 355 1.26 16.98 -0.85
N ASP A 356 2.57 16.86 -1.07
CA ASP A 356 3.28 15.62 -1.32
C ASP A 356 3.63 15.06 0.05
N LEU A 357 2.78 14.18 0.59
CA LEU A 357 3.12 13.40 1.77
C LEU A 357 4.01 12.18 1.42
N THR A 358 4.32 11.92 0.15
CA THR A 358 5.28 10.88 -0.23
C THR A 358 6.74 11.33 -0.06
N GLY A 359 7.00 12.65 -0.05
CA GLY A 359 8.32 13.22 0.28
C GLY A 359 8.75 13.11 1.75
N CYS A 360 7.85 12.72 2.66
CA CYS A 360 8.18 12.46 4.07
C CYS A 360 8.47 10.98 4.37
N ALA A 361 8.37 10.08 3.37
CA ALA A 361 8.61 8.65 3.54
C ALA A 361 9.96 8.15 2.99
N GLU A 362 10.76 9.02 2.34
CA GLU A 362 12.09 8.69 1.84
C GLU A 362 13.15 9.63 2.41
N ASN A 363 13.36 9.56 3.72
CA ASN A 363 14.70 9.74 4.26
C ASN A 363 15.15 8.40 4.84
N VAL A 364 16.12 7.81 4.13
CA VAL A 364 16.98 6.75 4.64
C VAL A 364 17.56 7.25 5.97
N CYS A 365 17.00 6.82 7.09
CA CYS A 365 17.77 6.75 8.32
C CYS A 365 18.50 5.41 8.30
N PRO A 366 19.84 5.39 8.18
CA PRO A 366 20.58 4.19 8.53
C PRO A 366 20.30 3.93 10.02
N SER A 367 19.91 2.71 10.39
CA SER A 367 20.01 2.29 11.79
C SER A 367 21.44 2.61 12.28
N PRO A 368 21.63 3.11 13.51
CA PRO A 368 21.22 2.35 14.69
C PRO A 368 20.79 3.19 15.92
N VAL A 369 20.46 2.45 16.98
CA VAL A 369 20.51 2.80 18.40
C VAL A 369 19.20 3.29 19.03
N TRP A 370 18.74 2.44 19.96
CA TRP A 370 17.76 2.67 21.00
C TRP A 370 17.95 4.03 21.69
N ALA A 371 16.88 4.81 21.85
CA ALA A 371 16.85 5.92 22.81
C ALA A 371 15.46 6.04 23.46
N THR A 372 15.44 5.73 24.75
CA THR A 372 14.41 6.02 25.75
C THR A 372 14.22 7.54 25.95
N PRO A 373 13.12 7.99 26.60
CA PRO A 373 12.70 9.40 26.62
C PRO A 373 13.65 10.31 27.42
N ARG A 374 13.86 11.54 26.93
CA ARG A 374 14.56 12.61 27.66
C ARG A 374 13.80 13.00 28.94
N LYS A 375 14.43 12.78 30.09
CA LYS A 375 14.13 13.43 31.36
C LYS A 375 14.48 14.92 31.31
N GLN A 376 13.63 15.73 31.92
CA GLN A 376 13.87 17.13 32.30
C GLN A 376 15.10 17.26 33.22
N GLN A 377 15.82 18.37 33.06
CA GLN A 377 17.00 18.74 33.83
C GLN A 377 16.67 19.00 35.31
N LEU A 378 17.38 18.34 36.21
CA LEU A 378 17.73 18.83 37.56
C LEU A 378 19.18 18.37 37.89
N SER A 379 19.82 19.15 38.74
CA SER A 379 21.25 19.38 39.06
C SER A 379 22.16 18.17 39.41
N PRO A 380 23.50 18.37 39.56
CA PRO A 380 24.51 17.32 39.43
C PRO A 380 24.89 16.66 40.78
N SER A 381 25.12 15.34 40.76
CA SER A 381 26.26 14.67 41.42
C SER A 381 26.12 13.14 41.39
N THR A 382 27.29 12.49 41.46
CA THR A 382 27.57 11.07 41.74
C THR A 382 27.62 10.10 40.56
N SER A 383 28.82 9.56 40.32
CA SER A 383 29.15 8.53 39.36
C SER A 383 28.64 7.15 39.81
N TYR A 384 28.02 6.41 38.88
CA TYR A 384 27.72 4.99 39.06
C TYR A 384 28.11 4.22 37.80
N ARG A 385 29.00 3.24 37.97
CA ARG A 385 29.48 2.30 36.95
C ARG A 385 28.39 1.26 36.69
N SER A 386 28.05 1.00 35.42
CA SER A 386 27.23 -0.15 35.03
C SER A 386 28.08 -1.30 34.48
N PRO A 387 27.68 -2.57 34.65
CA PRO A 387 28.49 -3.74 34.30
C PRO A 387 28.38 -4.06 32.80
N SER A 388 29.51 -4.44 32.19
CA SER A 388 29.61 -4.92 30.82
C SER A 388 29.11 -6.37 30.68
N ILE A 389 28.08 -6.59 29.86
CA ILE A 389 27.69 -7.92 29.36
C ILE A 389 28.11 -8.01 27.87
N PRO A 390 28.87 -9.03 27.44
CA PRO A 390 29.29 -9.17 26.06
C PRO A 390 28.17 -9.75 25.19
N TYR A 391 27.78 -9.02 24.13
CA TYR A 391 26.97 -9.53 23.03
C TYR A 391 27.89 -10.19 21.99
N THR A 392 27.79 -11.51 21.82
CA THR A 392 28.37 -12.23 20.67
C THR A 392 27.26 -12.43 19.62
N SER A 393 27.35 -11.75 18.49
CA SER A 393 26.56 -12.05 17.29
C SER A 393 27.36 -12.98 16.38
N PRO A 394 26.82 -14.12 15.90
CA PRO A 394 27.47 -14.91 14.87
C PRO A 394 27.22 -14.30 13.49
N SER A 395 28.31 -13.94 12.81
CA SER A 395 28.35 -13.47 11.43
C SER A 395 28.08 -14.62 10.45
N ILE A 396 27.08 -14.47 9.59
CA ILE A 396 26.86 -15.34 8.42
C ILE A 396 27.59 -14.70 7.22
N PRO A 397 28.54 -15.37 6.56
CA PRO A 397 29.23 -14.83 5.39
C PRO A 397 28.33 -14.93 4.15
N TYR A 398 28.13 -13.78 3.49
CA TYR A 398 27.59 -13.70 2.12
C TYR A 398 28.61 -14.28 1.13
N ALA A 399 28.23 -15.33 0.41
CA ALA A 399 29.00 -15.86 -0.71
C ALA A 399 28.41 -15.35 -2.04
N SER A 400 29.17 -14.51 -2.75
CA SER A 400 28.88 -14.08 -4.12
C SER A 400 29.18 -15.21 -5.13
N PRO A 401 28.28 -15.56 -6.06
CA PRO A 401 28.61 -16.51 -7.12
C PRO A 401 29.39 -15.80 -8.25
N SER A 402 30.66 -16.14 -8.40
CA SER A 402 31.46 -15.80 -9.57
C SER A 402 31.04 -16.68 -10.76
N TRP A 403 30.51 -16.04 -11.81
CA TRP A 403 30.24 -16.70 -13.08
C TRP A 403 31.50 -16.71 -13.95
N ASN A 404 32.30 -17.76 -13.86
CA ASN A 404 33.30 -18.07 -14.89
C ASN A 404 32.76 -19.19 -15.78
N ARG A 405 32.43 -18.85 -17.02
CA ARG A 405 31.92 -19.75 -18.05
C ARG A 405 33.08 -20.12 -18.99
N SER A 406 33.67 -21.30 -18.84
CA SER A 406 34.49 -21.93 -19.88
C SER A 406 33.61 -22.86 -20.71
N LEU A 407 33.41 -22.49 -21.97
CA LEU A 407 32.78 -23.31 -23.00
C LEU A 407 33.79 -24.38 -23.44
N GLN A 408 33.54 -25.65 -23.13
CA GLN A 408 34.04 -26.77 -23.92
C GLN A 408 32.92 -27.81 -24.14
N THR A 409 32.69 -28.08 -25.41
CA THR A 409 31.71 -28.99 -26.01
C THR A 409 31.90 -30.45 -25.56
N PRO A 410 30.83 -31.23 -25.32
CA PRO A 410 30.96 -32.67 -25.20
C PRO A 410 30.85 -33.33 -26.58
N THR A 411 31.92 -34.03 -26.96
CA THR A 411 31.93 -35.03 -28.03
C THR A 411 31.04 -36.21 -27.66
N HIS A 412 30.33 -36.73 -28.67
CA HIS A 412 29.61 -37.98 -28.66
C HIS A 412 30.43 -39.12 -28.03
N ASP A 413 29.79 -39.90 -27.15
CA ASP A 413 30.04 -41.34 -27.17
C ASP A 413 28.79 -42.15 -26.84
N ARG A 414 28.60 -43.21 -27.63
CA ARG A 414 27.49 -44.17 -27.52
C ARG A 414 27.90 -45.23 -26.50
N SER A 415 27.06 -45.50 -25.50
CA SER A 415 26.95 -46.85 -24.98
C SER A 415 25.57 -47.11 -24.35
N THR A 416 25.01 -48.22 -24.79
CA THR A 416 23.79 -48.89 -24.36
C THR A 416 24.06 -49.75 -23.12
N SER A 417 23.19 -49.68 -22.09
CA SER A 417 22.81 -50.78 -21.18
C SER A 417 21.80 -50.22 -20.15
N SER A 418 20.50 -50.49 -20.25
CA SER A 418 19.72 -51.61 -19.67
C SER A 418 19.42 -51.52 -18.16
N MET A 419 18.11 -51.53 -17.86
CA MET A 419 17.39 -52.05 -16.67
C MET A 419 17.81 -51.62 -15.26
N LEU A 420 17.00 -50.73 -14.63
CA LEU A 420 15.91 -51.05 -13.68
C LEU A 420 15.18 -49.77 -13.26
#